data_AF-A0A3S4XWC3-F1
#
_entry.id   AF-A0A3S4XWC3-F1
#
_cell.length_a   1.000
_cell.length_b   1.000
_cell.length_c   1.000
_cell.angle_alpha   90.00
_cell.angle_beta   90.00
_cell.angle_gamma   90.00
#
_symmetry.space_group_name_H-M   'P 1'
#
loop_
_entity.id
_entity.type
_entity.pdbx_description
1 polymer ?
#
loop_
_entity_poly.entity_id
_entity_poly.type
_entity_poly.pdbx_seq_one_letter_code
_entity_poly.pdbx_strand_id
1 'polypeptide(L)'
;MERELKNALVSRVKQQVINGLIEQNPIDVPSSAVEEEINVLRNQAAQRFGGNTQQAAQLPGELFEADAKRRVQVGLLFSEVIKSNELKADEERVKTMISDIASAYEQPAEVVEYYSKNEELMNNIRNVVLEEQAVDAVLAKAQVTEKASSFDEIMNPQA
;
A
#
# COMPACT_ATOMS: atom_id res chain seq x y z
N MET A 1 3.91 -1.93 -21.15
CA MET A 1 4.46 -0.56 -21.01
C MET A 1 3.44 0.45 -20.50
N GLU A 2 2.27 0.67 -21.12
CA GLU A 2 1.28 1.64 -20.59
C GLU A 2 0.82 1.32 -19.15
N ARG A 3 0.53 0.06 -18.85
CA ARG A 3 0.19 -0.40 -17.50
C ARG A 3 1.30 -0.12 -16.48
N GLU A 4 2.55 -0.35 -16.87
CA GLU A 4 3.71 -0.15 -15.99
C GLU A 4 3.93 1.34 -15.71
N LEU A 5 3.79 2.18 -16.74
CA LEU A 5 3.84 3.63 -16.60
C LEU A 5 2.72 4.14 -15.67
N LYS A 6 1.49 3.65 -15.84
CA LYS A 6 0.35 3.98 -14.96
C LYS A 6 0.69 3.63 -13.50
N ASN A 7 1.19 2.42 -13.26
CA ASN A 7 1.56 1.97 -11.92
C ASN A 7 2.70 2.81 -11.32
N ALA A 8 3.70 3.18 -12.12
CA ALA A 8 4.81 4.02 -11.69
C ALA A 8 4.33 5.43 -11.29
N LEU A 9 3.44 6.04 -12.08
CA LEU A 9 2.83 7.33 -11.76
C LEU A 9 2.00 7.29 -10.48
N VAL A 10 1.13 6.28 -10.35
CA VAL A 10 0.29 6.10 -9.15
C VAL A 10 1.17 5.90 -7.91
N SER A 11 2.20 5.05 -8.00
CA SER A 11 3.16 4.83 -6.91
C SER A 11 3.88 6.12 -6.52
N ARG A 12 4.36 6.90 -7.50
CA ARG A 12 5.07 8.17 -7.25
C ARG A 12 4.20 9.21 -6.56
N VAL A 13 2.95 9.37 -7.01
CA VAL A 13 2.00 10.31 -6.39
C VAL A 13 1.63 9.85 -4.97
N LYS A 14 1.36 8.55 -4.80
CA LYS A 14 1.08 7.96 -3.49
C LYS A 14 2.22 8.16 -2.49
N GLN A 15 3.47 7.98 -2.94
CA GLN A 15 4.65 8.25 -2.11
C GLN A 15 4.74 9.71 -1.67
N GLN A 16 4.44 10.67 -2.56
CA GLN A 16 4.41 12.10 -2.19
C GLN A 16 3.33 12.39 -1.15
N VAL A 17 2.14 11.81 -1.29
CA VAL A 17 1.06 11.95 -0.31
C VAL A 17 1.47 11.37 1.04
N ILE A 18 2.04 10.15 1.05
CA ILE A 18 2.54 9.51 2.28
C ILE A 18 3.61 10.38 2.96
N ASN A 19 4.60 10.85 2.20
CA ASN A 19 5.67 11.69 2.74
C ASN A 19 5.12 12.98 3.32
N GLY A 20 4.27 13.68 2.57
CA GLY A 20 3.64 14.92 3.02
C GLY A 20 2.78 14.71 4.28
N LEU A 21 2.01 13.63 4.35
CA LEU A 21 1.23 13.31 5.55
C LEU A 21 2.13 13.10 6.77
N ILE A 22 3.20 12.32 6.64
CA ILE A 22 4.15 12.06 7.75
C ILE A 22 4.83 13.36 8.19
N GLU A 23 5.34 14.15 7.24
CA GLU A 23 6.09 15.37 7.53
C GLU A 23 5.22 16.45 8.20
N GLN A 24 3.97 16.60 7.75
CA GLN A 24 3.06 17.60 8.30
C GLN A 24 2.36 17.14 9.59
N ASN A 25 2.40 15.84 9.90
CA ASN A 25 1.72 15.26 11.06
C ASN A 25 2.68 14.34 11.84
N PRO A 26 3.68 14.90 12.53
CA PRO A 26 4.53 14.11 13.41
C PRO A 26 3.68 13.56 14.56
N ILE A 27 3.57 12.24 14.63
CA ILE A 27 2.85 11.53 15.68
C ILE A 27 3.75 10.50 16.33
N ASP A 28 3.57 10.30 17.62
CA ASP A 28 4.15 9.15 18.31
C ASP A 28 3.34 7.90 17.96
N VAL A 29 4.06 6.79 17.77
CA VAL A 29 3.44 5.50 17.48
C VAL A 29 3.61 4.56 18.68
N PRO A 30 2.60 3.74 19.01
CA PRO A 30 2.70 2.79 20.12
C PRO A 30 3.83 1.78 19.89
N SER A 31 4.68 1.56 20.89
CA SER A 31 5.80 0.61 20.78
C SER A 31 5.33 -0.81 20.46
N SER A 32 4.19 -1.23 21.02
CA SER A 32 3.59 -2.54 20.73
C SER A 32 3.22 -2.70 19.25
N ALA A 33 2.68 -1.65 18.61
CA ALA A 33 2.36 -1.68 17.18
C ALA A 33 3.63 -1.73 16.32
N VAL A 34 4.71 -1.05 16.74
CA VAL A 34 6.01 -1.13 16.06
C VAL A 34 6.60 -2.53 16.19
N GLU A 35 6.54 -3.16 17.37
CA GLU A 35 7.01 -4.53 17.58
C GLU A 35 6.25 -5.56 16.73
N GLU A 36 4.92 -5.41 16.62
CA GLU A 36 4.09 -6.22 15.74
C GLU A 36 4.51 -6.06 14.27
N GLU A 37 4.72 -4.83 13.80
CA GLU A 37 5.14 -4.57 12.42
C GLU A 37 6.56 -5.07 12.14
N ILE A 38 7.48 -5.01 13.12
CA ILE A 38 8.81 -5.63 13.00
C ILE A 38 8.67 -7.13 12.74
N ASN A 39 7.76 -7.82 13.43
CA ASN A 39 7.53 -9.25 13.22
C ASN A 39 6.96 -9.54 11.82
N VAL A 40 6.06 -8.68 11.33
CA VAL A 40 5.56 -8.75 9.94
C VAL A 40 6.71 -8.62 8.95
N LEU A 41 7.57 -7.60 9.12
CA LEU A 41 8.72 -7.36 8.24
C LEU A 41 9.74 -8.50 8.28
N ARG A 42 10.02 -9.08 9.45
CA ARG A 42 10.86 -10.28 9.57
C ARG A 42 10.28 -11.45 8.78
N ASN A 43 8.99 -11.73 8.95
CA ASN A 43 8.33 -12.82 8.24
C ASN A 43 8.37 -12.61 6.72
N GLN A 44 8.16 -11.38 6.26
CA GLN A 44 8.28 -11.02 4.84
C GLN A 44 9.72 -11.23 4.33
N ALA A 45 10.74 -10.85 5.11
CA ALA A 45 12.13 -11.12 4.78
C ALA A 45 12.40 -12.64 4.72
N ALA A 46 11.89 -13.42 5.67
CA ALA A 46 11.99 -14.88 5.69
C ALA A 46 11.54 -15.50 4.38
N GLN A 47 10.35 -15.11 3.92
CA GLN A 47 9.74 -15.63 2.69
C GLN A 47 10.60 -15.33 1.46
N ARG A 48 11.24 -14.15 1.41
CA ARG A 48 12.16 -13.77 0.33
C ARG A 48 13.46 -14.58 0.35
N PHE A 49 13.94 -14.97 1.52
CA PHE A 49 15.19 -15.73 1.70
C PHE A 49 14.99 -17.24 1.84
N GLY A 50 13.93 -17.79 1.22
CA GLY A 50 13.70 -19.24 1.16
C GLY A 50 12.80 -19.82 2.25
N GLY A 51 12.05 -18.98 2.97
CA GLY A 51 10.95 -19.40 3.84
C GLY A 51 11.36 -19.92 5.23
N ASN A 52 12.63 -19.79 5.62
CA ASN A 52 13.08 -20.24 6.94
C ASN A 52 12.67 -19.24 8.03
N THR A 53 11.47 -19.41 8.56
CA THR A 53 10.89 -18.57 9.63
C THR A 53 11.72 -18.55 10.91
N GLN A 54 12.44 -19.64 11.22
CA GLN A 54 13.32 -19.72 12.39
C GLN A 54 14.56 -18.84 12.25
N GLN A 55 15.12 -18.71 11.05
CA GLN A 55 16.24 -17.79 10.79
C GLN A 55 15.77 -16.33 10.77
N ALA A 56 14.59 -16.07 10.22
CA ALA A 56 14.06 -14.71 10.20
C ALA A 56 13.70 -14.17 11.59
N ALA A 57 13.22 -15.03 12.49
CA ALA A 57 13.02 -14.68 13.90
C ALA A 57 14.32 -14.28 14.62
N GLN A 58 15.48 -14.70 14.09
CA GLN A 58 16.80 -14.35 14.63
C GLN A 58 17.36 -13.03 14.05
N LEU A 59 16.70 -12.43 13.05
CA LEU A 59 17.13 -11.14 12.51
C LEU A 59 16.91 -10.03 13.56
N PRO A 60 17.93 -9.21 13.86
CA PRO A 60 17.80 -8.11 14.81
C PRO A 60 16.63 -7.19 14.47
N GLY A 61 15.81 -6.85 15.47
CA GLY A 61 14.62 -5.99 15.26
C GLY A 61 14.98 -4.58 14.82
N GLU A 62 16.13 -4.10 15.28
CA GLU A 62 16.73 -2.80 14.94
C GLU A 62 16.87 -2.60 13.41
N LEU A 63 17.06 -3.69 12.65
CA LEU A 63 17.12 -3.63 11.18
C LEU A 63 15.80 -3.20 10.53
N PHE A 64 14.68 -3.39 11.24
CA PHE A 64 13.33 -3.14 10.74
C PHE A 64 12.64 -1.98 11.45
N GLU A 65 13.23 -1.44 12.51
CA GLU A 65 12.57 -0.48 13.41
C GLU A 65 12.13 0.80 12.67
N ALA A 66 13.01 1.37 11.84
CA ALA A 66 12.70 2.59 11.08
C ALA A 66 11.53 2.36 10.10
N ASP A 67 11.54 1.24 9.37
CA ASP A 67 10.49 0.88 8.42
C ASP A 67 9.18 0.54 9.12
N ALA A 68 9.26 -0.19 10.24
CA ALA A 68 8.10 -0.54 11.06
C ALA A 68 7.44 0.71 11.63
N LYS A 69 8.22 1.60 12.24
CA LYS A 69 7.75 2.88 12.78
C LYS A 69 7.04 3.68 11.69
N ARG A 70 7.66 3.77 10.51
CA ARG A 70 7.11 4.48 9.36
C ARG A 70 5.78 3.86 8.90
N ARG A 71 5.69 2.53 8.80
CA ARG A 71 4.46 1.84 8.38
C ARG A 71 3.32 2.01 9.38
N VAL A 72 3.60 1.90 10.67
CA VAL A 72 2.60 2.14 11.73
C VAL A 72 2.11 3.59 11.65
N GLN A 73 3.02 4.56 11.48
CA GLN A 73 2.66 5.96 11.33
C GLN A 73 1.73 6.18 10.14
N VAL A 74 2.07 5.62 8.96
CA VAL A 74 1.23 5.69 7.76
C VAL A 74 -0.14 5.08 8.01
N GLY A 75 -0.19 3.88 8.58
CA GLY A 75 -1.45 3.19 8.86
C GLY A 75 -2.37 4.02 9.76
N LEU A 76 -1.83 4.65 10.81
CA LEU A 76 -2.60 5.50 11.71
C LEU A 76 -3.12 6.77 11.01
N LEU A 77 -2.27 7.45 10.23
CA LEU A 77 -2.66 8.66 9.50
C LEU A 77 -3.73 8.36 8.44
N PHE A 78 -3.56 7.29 7.66
CA PHE A 78 -4.57 6.85 6.70
C PHE A 78 -5.87 6.43 7.37
N SER A 79 -5.81 5.72 8.51
CA SER A 79 -7.01 5.38 9.27
C SER A 79 -7.79 6.62 9.70
N GLU A 80 -7.10 7.68 10.13
CA GLU A 80 -7.75 8.94 10.49
C GLU A 80 -8.32 9.67 9.28
N VAL A 81 -7.65 9.67 8.12
CA VAL A 81 -8.20 10.21 6.87
C VAL A 81 -9.47 9.46 6.46
N ILE A 82 -9.46 8.13 6.48
CA ILE A 82 -10.61 7.28 6.17
C ILE A 82 -11.77 7.61 7.10
N LYS A 83 -11.51 7.64 8.41
CA LYS A 83 -12.52 7.91 9.43
C LYS A 83 -13.11 9.31 9.32
N SER A 84 -12.27 10.35 9.23
CA SER A 84 -12.70 11.74 9.21
C SER A 84 -13.46 12.15 7.94
N ASN A 85 -13.27 11.42 6.83
CA ASN A 85 -14.01 11.62 5.59
C ASN A 85 -15.10 10.54 5.38
N GLU A 86 -15.36 9.70 6.39
CA GLU A 86 -16.36 8.62 6.36
C GLU A 86 -16.25 7.71 5.13
N LEU A 87 -15.01 7.44 4.69
CA LEU A 87 -14.75 6.69 3.46
C LEU A 87 -15.18 5.23 3.63
N LYS A 88 -15.82 4.72 2.58
CA LYS A 88 -16.16 3.31 2.41
C LYS A 88 -15.58 2.83 1.10
N ALA A 89 -15.17 1.56 1.06
CA ALA A 89 -14.66 0.93 -0.15
C ALA A 89 -15.71 1.08 -1.25
N ASP A 90 -15.31 1.67 -2.37
CA ASP A 90 -16.11 1.73 -3.58
C ASP A 90 -16.15 0.33 -4.20
N GLU A 91 -17.31 -0.33 -4.14
CA GLU A 91 -17.47 -1.69 -4.63
C GLU A 91 -17.26 -1.82 -6.16
N GLU A 92 -17.42 -0.76 -6.94
CA GLU A 92 -17.10 -0.77 -8.37
C GLU A 92 -15.58 -0.72 -8.59
N ARG A 93 -14.86 0.06 -7.78
CA ARG A 93 -13.38 0.02 -7.78
C ARG A 93 -12.85 -1.34 -7.31
N VAL A 94 -13.48 -1.97 -6.32
CA VAL A 94 -13.16 -3.34 -5.87
C VAL A 94 -13.31 -4.34 -7.01
N LYS A 95 -14.45 -4.34 -7.71
CA LYS A 95 -14.67 -5.21 -8.87
C LYS A 95 -13.65 -4.96 -9.98
N THR A 96 -13.36 -3.68 -10.26
CA THR A 96 -12.37 -3.29 -11.28
C THR A 96 -10.99 -3.84 -10.93
N MET A 97 -10.56 -3.69 -9.67
CA MET A 97 -9.26 -4.20 -9.21
C MET A 97 -9.17 -5.73 -9.30
N ILE A 98 -10.24 -6.45 -8.94
CA ILE A 98 -10.29 -7.91 -9.08
C ILE A 98 -10.22 -8.31 -10.55
N SER A 99 -10.94 -7.60 -11.42
CA SER A 99 -10.89 -7.81 -12.87
C SER A 99 -9.49 -7.57 -13.44
N ASP A 100 -8.81 -6.50 -12.99
CA ASP A 100 -7.45 -6.18 -13.41
C ASP A 100 -6.47 -7.28 -12.99
N ILE A 101 -6.58 -7.80 -11.76
CA ILE A 101 -5.80 -8.94 -11.28
C ILE A 101 -6.08 -10.18 -12.14
N ALA A 102 -7.36 -10.50 -12.34
CA ALA A 102 -7.80 -11.67 -13.09
C ALA A 102 -7.36 -11.65 -14.56
N SER A 103 -7.24 -10.46 -15.16
CA SER A 103 -6.82 -10.28 -16.56
C SER A 103 -5.41 -10.82 -16.86
N ALA A 104 -4.57 -10.99 -15.83
CA ALA A 104 -3.23 -11.54 -15.98
C ALA A 104 -3.19 -13.08 -16.05
N TYR A 105 -4.32 -13.76 -15.85
CA TYR A 105 -4.43 -15.21 -15.80
C TYR A 105 -5.15 -15.78 -17.03
N GLU A 106 -4.88 -17.05 -17.34
CA GLU A 106 -5.52 -17.74 -18.47
C GLU A 106 -7.03 -17.92 -18.31
N GLN A 107 -7.51 -17.99 -17.06
CA GLN A 107 -8.92 -18.20 -16.72
C GLN A 107 -9.42 -17.08 -15.78
N PRO A 108 -9.66 -15.85 -16.29
CA PRO A 108 -10.03 -14.72 -15.45
C PRO A 108 -11.31 -14.94 -14.63
N ALA A 109 -12.29 -15.65 -15.19
CA ALA A 109 -13.56 -15.93 -14.52
C ALA A 109 -13.36 -16.76 -13.23
N GLU A 110 -12.49 -17.77 -13.26
CA GLU A 110 -12.18 -18.58 -12.08
C GLU A 110 -11.48 -17.75 -10.99
N VAL A 111 -10.61 -16.81 -11.40
CA VAL A 111 -9.94 -15.90 -10.46
C VAL A 111 -10.95 -14.97 -9.79
N VAL A 112 -11.86 -14.36 -10.56
CA VAL A 112 -12.92 -13.51 -9.98
C VAL A 112 -13.79 -14.31 -9.00
N GLU A 113 -14.19 -15.53 -9.38
CA GLU A 113 -14.98 -16.40 -8.51
C GLU A 113 -14.20 -16.78 -7.23
N TYR A 114 -12.90 -17.08 -7.34
CA TYR A 114 -12.04 -17.39 -6.21
C TYR A 114 -11.97 -16.25 -5.20
N TYR A 115 -11.77 -15.00 -5.66
CA TYR A 115 -11.83 -13.83 -4.80
C TYR A 115 -13.21 -13.71 -4.15
N SER A 116 -14.29 -13.80 -4.92
CA SER A 116 -15.66 -13.64 -4.40
C SER A 116 -16.04 -14.65 -3.30
N LYS A 117 -15.46 -15.85 -3.33
CA LYS A 117 -15.67 -16.92 -2.35
C LYS A 117 -14.76 -16.82 -1.12
N ASN A 118 -13.76 -15.95 -1.15
CA ASN A 118 -12.79 -15.80 -0.07
C ASN A 118 -12.94 -14.41 0.58
N GLU A 119 -13.61 -14.37 1.73
CA GLU A 119 -13.86 -13.12 2.45
C GLU A 119 -12.58 -12.37 2.85
N GLU A 120 -11.51 -13.10 3.20
CA GLU A 120 -10.22 -12.51 3.55
C GLU A 120 -9.62 -11.78 2.34
N LEU A 121 -9.60 -12.42 1.18
CA LEU A 121 -9.11 -11.79 -0.05
C LEU A 121 -9.96 -10.60 -0.47
N MET A 122 -11.30 -10.70 -0.36
CA MET A 122 -12.18 -9.57 -0.63
C MET A 122 -11.91 -8.39 0.30
N ASN A 123 -11.72 -8.65 1.59
CA ASN A 123 -11.42 -7.61 2.56
C ASN A 123 -10.06 -6.97 2.30
N ASN A 124 -9.06 -7.75 1.88
CA ASN A 124 -7.77 -7.21 1.46
C ASN A 124 -7.92 -6.26 0.25
N ILE A 125 -8.69 -6.64 -0.78
CA ILE A 125 -8.95 -5.75 -1.92
C ILE A 125 -9.70 -4.48 -1.47
N ARG A 126 -10.72 -4.60 -0.61
CA ARG A 126 -11.44 -3.44 -0.06
C ARG A 126 -10.50 -2.50 0.71
N ASN A 127 -9.56 -3.02 1.47
CA ASN A 127 -8.57 -2.22 2.19
C ASN A 127 -7.65 -1.46 1.22
N VAL A 128 -7.19 -2.11 0.13
CA VAL A 128 -6.39 -1.45 -0.90
C VAL A 128 -7.18 -0.34 -1.58
N VAL A 129 -8.44 -0.59 -1.93
CA VAL A 129 -9.34 0.42 -2.53
C VAL A 129 -9.60 1.59 -1.58
N LEU A 130 -9.83 1.32 -0.29
CA LEU A 130 -9.97 2.35 0.74
C LEU A 130 -8.71 3.21 0.86
N GLU A 131 -7.53 2.59 0.80
CA GLU A 131 -6.26 3.32 0.84
C GLU A 131 -6.10 4.23 -0.39
N GLU A 132 -6.44 3.75 -1.59
CA GLU A 132 -6.45 4.59 -2.80
C GLU A 132 -7.45 5.75 -2.69
N GLN A 133 -8.66 5.50 -2.18
CA GLN A 133 -9.65 6.55 -1.94
C GLN A 133 -9.17 7.57 -0.88
N ALA A 134 -8.41 7.14 0.12
CA ALA A 134 -7.81 8.03 1.10
C ALA A 134 -6.72 8.92 0.46
N VAL A 135 -5.91 8.38 -0.46
CA VAL A 135 -4.97 9.18 -1.27
C VAL A 135 -5.74 10.22 -2.08
N ASP A 136 -6.82 9.83 -2.77
CA ASP A 136 -7.67 10.76 -3.54
C ASP A 136 -8.24 11.88 -2.66
N ALA A 137 -8.70 11.54 -1.45
CA ALA A 137 -9.26 12.51 -0.50
C ALA A 137 -8.21 13.53 -0.02
N VAL A 138 -6.95 13.10 0.13
CA VAL A 138 -5.84 14.01 0.46
C VAL A 138 -5.48 14.90 -0.73
N LEU A 139 -5.37 14.31 -1.94
CA LEU A 139 -5.07 15.06 -3.16
C LEU A 139 -6.12 16.13 -3.46
N ALA A 140 -7.40 15.85 -3.20
CA ALA A 140 -8.50 16.81 -3.37
C ALA A 140 -8.35 18.08 -2.50
N LYS A 141 -7.57 18.00 -1.42
CA LYS A 141 -7.29 19.12 -0.51
C LYS A 141 -5.86 19.65 -0.63
N ALA A 142 -5.01 18.96 -1.40
CA ALA A 142 -3.61 19.33 -1.60
C ALA A 142 -3.45 20.32 -2.76
N GLN A 143 -2.34 21.04 -2.77
CA GLN A 143 -1.94 21.81 -3.94
C GLN A 143 -1.29 20.88 -4.97
N VAL A 144 -2.07 20.47 -5.98
CA VAL A 144 -1.58 19.61 -7.07
C VAL A 144 -1.12 20.46 -8.24
N THR A 145 0.05 20.16 -8.79
CA THR A 145 0.56 20.78 -10.01
C THR A 145 0.98 19.71 -11.02
N GLU A 146 0.66 19.92 -12.28
CA GLU A 146 1.09 19.04 -13.35
C GLU A 146 2.49 19.44 -13.84
N LYS A 147 3.37 18.45 -13.99
CA LYS A 147 4.72 18.65 -14.52
C LYS A 147 4.95 17.71 -15.69
N ALA A 148 5.21 18.28 -16.87
CA ALA A 148 5.65 17.51 -18.02
C ALA A 148 6.95 16.74 -17.66
N SER A 149 6.91 15.41 -17.85
CA SER A 149 8.02 14.50 -17.57
C SER A 149 8.11 13.49 -18.71
N SER A 150 9.32 13.07 -19.03
CA SER A 150 9.59 12.00 -20.00
C SER A 150 9.29 10.63 -19.41
N PHE A 151 9.10 9.63 -20.29
CA PHE A 151 8.93 8.24 -19.87
C PHE A 151 10.12 7.75 -19.02
N ASP A 152 11.35 8.05 -19.44
CA ASP A 152 12.56 7.63 -18.74
C ASP A 152 12.67 8.21 -17.32
N GLU A 153 12.27 9.47 -17.12
CA GLU A 153 12.26 10.11 -15.78
C GLU A 153 11.26 9.48 -14.81
N ILE A 154 10.18 8.88 -15.33
CA ILE A 154 9.17 8.21 -14.50
C ILE A 154 9.55 6.76 -14.24
N MET A 155 10.09 6.07 -15.24
CA MET A 155 10.39 4.65 -15.17
C MET A 155 11.75 4.36 -14.52
N ASN A 156 12.69 5.30 -14.56
CA ASN A 156 13.99 5.21 -13.91
C ASN A 156 14.17 6.38 -12.93
N PRO A 157 13.39 6.44 -11.83
CA PRO A 157 13.61 7.46 -10.81
C PRO A 157 15.00 7.22 -10.21
N GLN A 158 15.97 8.08 -10.54
CA GLN A 158 17.25 8.10 -9.83
C GLN A 158 16.95 8.38 -8.35
N ALA A 159 17.45 7.51 -7.47
CA ALA A 159 17.27 7.59 -6.03
C ALA A 159 17.88 8.88 -5.45
#